data_AF-A0A7X2LDL3-F1
#
_entry.id   AF-A0A7X2LDL3-F1
#
_cell.length_a   1.000
_cell.length_b   1.000
_cell.length_c   1.000
_cell.angle_alpha   90.00
_cell.angle_beta   90.00
_cell.angle_gamma   90.00
#
_symmetry.space_group_name_H-M   'P 1'
#
loop_
_entity.id
_entity.type
_entity.pdbx_description
1 polymer ?
#
loop_
_entity_poly.entity_id
_entity_poly.type
_entity_poly.pdbx_seq_one_letter_code
_entity_poly.pdbx_strand_id
1 'polypeptide(L)'
;MLCVSTVAFAQSEFKHLSAAEIKKAIVGKKLTDGAHWSDKFMPDGTLESIMHGQVQNGRWSVRGGQLCMAYPERKKTAEECYEVWRRGQVLEYRRDGVGIAQGDLVNK
;
A
#
# COMPACT_ATOMS: atom_id res chain seq x y z
N MET A 1 17.29 32.12 -32.87
CA MET A 1 17.11 31.95 -31.41
C MET A 1 15.93 31.01 -31.22
N LEU A 2 16.18 29.73 -30.99
CA LEU A 2 15.13 28.70 -30.82
C LEU A 2 14.96 28.49 -29.32
N CYS A 3 13.80 28.92 -28.79
CA CYS A 3 13.41 28.69 -27.42
C CYS A 3 12.78 27.29 -27.34
N VAL A 4 13.54 26.30 -26.85
CA VAL A 4 13.00 24.96 -26.62
C VAL A 4 12.26 25.00 -25.28
N SER A 5 10.93 25.08 -25.34
CA SER A 5 10.10 24.96 -24.14
C SER A 5 10.07 23.51 -23.67
N THR A 6 10.84 23.20 -22.63
CA THR A 6 10.73 21.93 -21.92
C THR A 6 9.37 21.84 -21.22
N VAL A 7 8.50 20.95 -21.68
CA VAL A 7 7.28 20.58 -20.95
C VAL A 7 7.72 19.75 -19.74
N ALA A 8 7.75 20.36 -18.56
CA ALA A 8 7.96 19.64 -17.32
C ALA A 8 6.71 18.81 -17.02
N PHE A 9 6.80 17.49 -17.18
CA PHE A 9 5.81 16.59 -16.59
C PHE A 9 5.96 16.67 -15.08
N ALA A 10 5.05 17.37 -14.41
CA ALA A 10 4.93 17.31 -12.97
C ALA A 10 4.59 15.87 -12.58
N GLN A 11 5.59 15.11 -12.12
CA GLN A 11 5.30 13.88 -11.39
C GLN A 11 4.53 14.30 -10.15
N SER A 12 3.28 13.88 -10.04
CA SER A 12 2.46 14.19 -8.87
C SER A 12 3.20 13.73 -7.62
N GLU A 13 3.28 14.56 -6.59
CA GLU A 13 3.89 14.15 -5.33
C GLU A 13 3.04 13.07 -4.66
N PHE A 14 3.68 12.29 -3.79
CA PHE A 14 2.94 11.37 -2.94
C PHE A 14 2.09 12.17 -1.94
N LYS A 15 0.80 11.85 -1.88
CA LYS A 15 -0.14 12.41 -0.89
C LYS A 15 -0.39 11.40 0.22
N HIS A 16 -0.26 11.83 1.47
CA HIS A 16 -0.67 11.03 2.63
C HIS A 16 -2.19 10.81 2.63
N LEU A 17 -2.63 9.56 2.78
CA LEU A 17 -4.04 9.21 2.77
C LEU A 17 -4.62 9.21 4.20
N SER A 18 -5.82 9.78 4.34
CA SER A 18 -6.64 9.61 5.54
C SER A 18 -7.18 8.17 5.66
N ALA A 19 -7.69 7.82 6.84
CA ALA A 19 -8.29 6.50 7.07
C ALA A 19 -9.40 6.13 6.06
N ALA A 20 -10.25 7.10 5.70
CA ALA A 20 -11.32 6.89 4.72
C ALA A 20 -10.77 6.71 3.30
N GLU A 21 -9.74 7.48 2.94
CA GLU A 21 -9.07 7.35 1.63
C GLU A 21 -8.33 6.02 1.50
N ILE A 22 -7.70 5.52 2.58
CA ILE A 22 -7.05 4.20 2.61
C ILE A 22 -8.07 3.11 2.28
N LYS A 23 -9.17 3.04 3.04
CA LYS A 23 -10.21 2.03 2.81
C LYS A 23 -10.76 2.09 1.39
N LYS A 24 -11.06 3.30 0.89
CA LYS A 24 -11.54 3.50 -0.49
C LYS A 24 -10.52 3.05 -1.54
N ALA A 25 -9.23 3.20 -1.25
CA ALA A 25 -8.17 2.87 -2.19
C ALA A 25 -7.93 1.36 -2.30
N ILE A 26 -7.92 0.62 -1.19
CA ILE A 26 -7.39 -0.75 -1.15
C ILE A 26 -8.44 -1.86 -1.10
N VAL A 27 -9.65 -1.59 -0.58
CA VAL A 27 -10.66 -2.63 -0.38
C VAL A 27 -11.06 -3.25 -1.72
N GLY A 28 -11.00 -4.58 -1.79
CA GLY A 28 -11.32 -5.35 -2.98
C GLY A 28 -10.27 -5.24 -4.10
N LYS A 29 -9.11 -4.65 -3.83
CA LYS A 29 -7.99 -4.54 -4.78
C LYS A 29 -6.77 -5.28 -4.27
N LYS A 30 -5.83 -5.52 -5.20
CA LYS A 30 -4.50 -6.04 -4.88
C LYS A 30 -3.48 -4.91 -5.03
N LEU A 31 -2.63 -4.74 -4.03
CA LEU A 31 -1.40 -3.94 -4.12
C LEU A 31 -0.23 -4.88 -4.37
N THR A 32 0.69 -4.55 -5.29
CA THR A 32 1.79 -5.45 -5.65
C THR A 32 2.94 -4.71 -6.30
N ASP A 33 4.16 -5.20 -6.13
CA ASP A 33 5.32 -4.76 -6.94
C ASP A 33 5.48 -5.58 -8.23
N GLY A 34 4.58 -6.54 -8.47
CA GLY A 34 4.58 -7.42 -9.64
C GLY A 34 5.53 -8.61 -9.58
N ALA A 35 6.47 -8.66 -8.62
CA ALA A 35 7.53 -9.66 -8.60
C ALA A 35 7.71 -10.35 -7.25
N HIS A 36 7.80 -9.61 -6.15
CA HIS A 36 8.22 -10.15 -4.86
C HIS A 36 7.06 -10.26 -3.87
N TRP A 37 6.10 -9.35 -3.93
CA TRP A 37 5.01 -9.34 -2.96
C TRP A 37 3.68 -8.84 -3.51
N SER A 38 2.61 -9.21 -2.82
CA SER A 38 1.30 -8.60 -3.02
C SER A 38 0.40 -8.73 -1.81
N ASP A 39 -0.44 -7.73 -1.57
CA ASP A 39 -1.45 -7.73 -0.52
C ASP A 39 -2.85 -7.53 -1.12
N LYS A 40 -3.80 -8.40 -0.74
CA LYS A 40 -5.22 -8.27 -1.10
C LYS A 40 -6.06 -8.03 0.15
N PHE A 41 -6.75 -6.90 0.17
CA PHE A 41 -7.52 -6.41 1.32
C PHE A 41 -9.02 -6.66 1.12
N MET A 42 -9.58 -7.62 1.83
CA MET A 42 -10.98 -8.00 1.70
C MET A 42 -11.90 -7.13 2.58
N PRO A 43 -13.16 -6.85 2.17
CA PRO A 43 -14.07 -5.97 2.91
C PRO A 43 -14.38 -6.41 4.36
N ASP A 44 -14.25 -7.70 4.65
CA ASP A 44 -14.49 -8.32 5.96
C ASP A 44 -13.29 -8.18 6.94
N GLY A 45 -12.21 -7.52 6.50
CA GLY A 45 -10.98 -7.37 7.27
C GLY A 45 -9.99 -8.52 7.10
N THR A 46 -10.24 -9.45 6.17
CA THR A 46 -9.29 -10.51 5.83
C THR A 46 -8.20 -9.99 4.91
N LEU A 47 -6.96 -10.43 5.14
CA LEU A 47 -5.78 -10.11 4.33
C LEU A 47 -5.18 -11.40 3.77
N GLU A 48 -4.99 -11.44 2.46
CA GLU A 48 -4.13 -12.41 1.79
C GLU A 48 -2.87 -11.68 1.33
N SER A 49 -1.73 -12.02 1.91
CA SER A 49 -0.41 -11.50 1.49
C SER A 49 0.38 -12.60 0.81
N ILE A 50 1.13 -12.26 -0.23
CA ILE A 50 2.14 -13.12 -0.83
C ILE A 50 3.47 -12.43 -0.63
N MET A 51 4.45 -13.15 -0.07
CA MET A 51 5.81 -12.67 0.10
C MET A 51 6.76 -13.76 -0.39
N HIS A 52 7.58 -13.45 -1.40
CA HIS A 52 8.49 -14.41 -2.03
C HIS A 52 7.81 -15.73 -2.43
N GLY A 53 6.58 -15.63 -2.96
CA GLY A 53 5.79 -16.78 -3.41
C GLY A 53 5.08 -17.57 -2.31
N GLN A 54 5.23 -17.19 -1.03
CA GLN A 54 4.53 -17.82 0.08
C GLN A 54 3.29 -17.01 0.46
N VAL A 55 2.14 -17.69 0.54
CA VAL A 55 0.89 -17.10 1.02
C VAL A 55 0.95 -16.96 2.53
N GLN A 56 0.55 -15.79 3.03
CA GLN A 56 0.43 -15.44 4.44
C GLN A 56 -0.96 -14.85 4.66
N ASN A 57 -1.81 -15.61 5.34
CA ASN A 57 -3.15 -15.15 5.69
C ASN A 57 -3.09 -14.31 6.97
N GLY A 58 -3.89 -13.25 7.01
CA GLY A 58 -3.89 -12.32 8.12
C GLY A 58 -5.19 -11.54 8.23
N ARG A 59 -5.14 -10.52 9.09
CA ARG A 59 -6.21 -9.53 9.23
C ARG A 59 -5.65 -8.16 8.96
N TRP A 60 -6.49 -7.28 8.44
CA TRP A 60 -6.17 -5.87 8.31
C TRP A 60 -7.23 -4.98 8.98
N SER A 61 -6.81 -3.80 9.39
CA SER A 61 -7.68 -2.74 9.86
C SER A 61 -7.06 -1.38 9.56
N VAL A 62 -7.81 -0.30 9.76
CA VAL A 62 -7.28 1.06 9.71
C VAL A 62 -7.49 1.72 11.06
N ARG A 63 -6.40 2.10 11.73
CA ARG A 63 -6.39 2.69 13.08
C ARG A 63 -5.51 3.92 13.11
N GLY A 64 -5.99 5.02 13.70
CA GLY A 64 -5.20 6.26 13.78
C GLY A 64 -4.74 6.82 12.43
N GLY A 65 -5.43 6.51 11.33
CA GLY A 65 -5.00 6.91 9.97
C GLY A 65 -3.96 5.98 9.33
N GLN A 66 -3.56 4.90 10.00
CA GLN A 66 -2.60 3.92 9.48
C GLN A 66 -3.29 2.62 9.06
N LEU A 67 -2.75 1.97 8.05
CA LEU A 67 -3.09 0.60 7.67
C LEU A 67 -2.35 -0.37 8.57
N CYS A 68 -3.07 -1.20 9.31
CA CYS A 68 -2.50 -2.16 10.24
C CYS A 68 -2.76 -3.59 9.77
N MET A 69 -1.73 -4.43 9.78
CA MET A 69 -1.76 -5.82 9.30
C MET A 69 -1.24 -6.77 10.38
N ALA A 70 -1.99 -7.84 10.65
CA ALA A 70 -1.63 -8.84 11.65
C ALA A 70 -1.62 -10.24 11.03
N TYR A 71 -0.54 -10.97 11.25
CA TYR A 71 -0.32 -12.33 10.71
C TYR A 71 -0.24 -13.33 11.87
N PRO A 72 -1.27 -14.18 12.06
CA PRO A 72 -1.33 -15.14 13.18
C PRO A 72 -0.16 -16.13 13.20
N GLU A 73 0.35 -16.50 12.03
CA GLU A 73 1.37 -17.54 11.86
C GLU A 73 2.81 -17.02 12.14
N ARG A 74 3.00 -15.70 12.28
CA ARG A 74 4.32 -15.15 12.61
C ARG A 74 4.58 -15.28 14.12
N LYS A 75 5.75 -15.82 14.49
CA LYS A 75 6.19 -16.06 15.89
C LYS A 75 6.05 -14.84 16.83
N LYS A 76 6.10 -13.63 16.26
CA LYS A 76 5.67 -12.40 16.92
C LYS A 76 4.40 -11.95 16.19
N THR A 77 3.24 -12.21 16.75
CA THR A 77 1.92 -11.70 16.32
C THR A 77 1.78 -10.19 16.55
N ALA A 78 2.87 -9.44 16.42
CA ALA A 78 2.83 -8.00 16.46
C ALA A 78 2.14 -7.53 15.18
N GLU A 79 1.06 -6.77 15.36
CA GLU A 79 0.45 -6.03 14.28
C GLU A 79 1.44 -4.99 13.77
N GLU A 80 1.58 -4.88 12.45
CA GLU A 80 2.40 -3.88 11.80
C GLU A 80 1.52 -2.79 11.19
N CYS A 81 1.72 -1.54 11.62
CA CYS A 81 0.98 -0.39 11.10
C CYS A 81 1.86 0.49 10.21
N TYR A 82 1.26 1.05 9.16
CA TYR A 82 1.92 1.84 8.14
C TYR A 82 1.10 3.09 7.81
N GLU A 83 1.79 4.21 7.62
CA GLU A 83 1.24 5.32 6.85
C GLU A 83 1.10 4.88 5.39
N VAL A 84 0.05 5.35 4.72
CA VAL A 84 -0.19 5.03 3.31
C VAL A 84 -0.18 6.30 2.50
N TRP A 85 0.71 6.34 1.52
CA TRP A 85 0.91 7.47 0.63
C TRP A 85 0.56 7.07 -0.80
N ARG A 86 -0.01 7.99 -1.59
CA ARG A 86 -0.48 7.69 -2.94
C ARG A 86 0.04 8.66 -3.99
N ARG A 87 0.44 8.11 -5.13
CA ARG A 87 0.71 8.84 -6.38
C ARG A 87 0.11 8.08 -7.56
N GLY A 88 -1.00 8.58 -8.11
CA GLY A 88 -1.71 7.90 -9.20
C GLY A 88 -2.25 6.53 -8.76
N GLN A 89 -1.77 5.43 -9.35
CA GLN A 89 -2.10 4.06 -8.93
C GLN A 89 -1.08 3.45 -7.97
N VAL A 90 0.05 4.13 -7.74
CA VAL A 90 1.08 3.66 -6.82
C VAL A 90 0.68 4.00 -5.40
N LEU A 91 0.77 3.02 -4.50
CA LEU A 91 0.80 3.23 -3.06
C LEU A 91 2.19 2.98 -2.50
N GLU A 92 2.56 3.76 -1.50
CA GLU A 92 3.76 3.59 -0.71
C GLU A 92 3.37 3.38 0.75
N TYR A 93 3.93 2.33 1.35
CA TYR A 93 3.93 2.13 2.79
C TYR A 93 5.09 2.90 3.39
N ARG A 94 4.79 3.72 4.40
CA ARG A 94 5.81 4.40 5.21
C ARG A 94 5.68 4.04 6.68
N ARG A 95 6.81 4.11 7.37
CA ARG A 95 6.90 4.03 8.83
C ARG A 95 7.84 5.14 9.29
N ASP A 96 7.38 5.98 10.21
CA ASP A 96 8.13 7.13 10.72
C ASP A 96 8.62 8.04 9.58
N GLY A 97 7.78 8.26 8.56
CA GLY A 97 8.10 9.05 7.37
C GLY A 97 9.03 8.38 6.34
N VAL A 98 9.54 7.18 6.61
CA VAL A 98 10.44 6.44 5.71
C VAL A 98 9.66 5.44 4.86
N GLY A 99 9.84 5.50 3.53
CA GLY A 99 9.28 4.52 2.59
C GLY A 99 9.92 3.15 2.74
N ILE A 100 9.10 2.12 2.91
CA ILE A 100 9.56 0.73 3.12
C ILE A 100 9.11 -0.23 2.02
N ALA A 101 8.02 0.08 1.32
CA ALA A 101 7.50 -0.72 0.22
C ALA A 101 6.62 0.15 -0.68
N GLN A 102 6.65 -0.12 -1.99
CA GLN A 102 5.80 0.53 -2.98
C GLN A 102 5.20 -0.52 -3.91
N GLY A 103 3.96 -0.30 -4.34
CA GLY A 103 3.30 -1.17 -5.29
C GLY A 103 2.20 -0.47 -6.06
N ASP A 104 1.73 -1.12 -7.12
CA ASP A 104 0.62 -0.67 -7.95
C ASP A 104 -0.70 -1.29 -7.48
N LEU A 105 -1.74 -0.48 -7.43
CA LEU A 105 -3.12 -0.94 -7.27
C LEU A 105 -3.62 -1.56 -8.57
N VAL A 106 -3.98 -2.83 -8.53
CA VAL A 106 -4.60 -3.54 -9.64
C VAL A 106 -6.00 -4.04 -9.26
N ASN A 107 -6.93 -3.91 -10.20
CA ASN A 107 -8.25 -4.52 -10.08
C ASN A 107 -8.09 -6.03 -10.31
N LYS A 108 -8.50 -6.85 -9.35
CA LYS A 108 -8.44 -8.32 -9.44
C LYS A 108 -9.74 -8.93 -8.94
#